data_AF-A0A3C1USY1-F1
#
_entry.id   AF-A0A3C1USY1-F1
#
_cell.length_a   1.000
_cell.length_b   1.000
_cell.length_c   1.000
_cell.angle_alpha   90.00
_cell.angle_beta   90.00
_cell.angle_gamma   90.00
#
_symmetry.space_group_name_H-M   'P 1'
#
loop_
_entity.id
_entity.type
_entity.pdbx_description
1 polymer ?
#
loop_
_entity_poly.entity_id
_entity_poly.type
_entity_poly.pdbx_seq_one_letter_code
_entity_poly.pdbx_strand_id
1 'polypeptide(L)'
;MKLISWNVNGMRAVLGKGLLDIIDDMDADILCFQETKAQPEQLVDFDWPEGYEVFWHSAVKKGYSGTGVLSRQKPLKVWNGLDIPEHDQEGRVQNLEFDSFILVNVYTPNAQHGLARLDYRLAWDEAFRHHVCKLQQQKPVLFCGDLNVAHQEIDLARPKDNAKNPGFSPEERASFTQLV
;
A
#
# COMPACT_ATOMS: atom_id res chain seq x y z
N MET A 1 6.72 -14.82 -12.14
CA MET A 1 6.45 -14.00 -10.94
C MET A 1 5.02 -13.48 -11.02
N LYS A 2 4.18 -13.85 -10.06
CA LYS A 2 2.81 -13.38 -9.88
C LYS A 2 2.76 -12.52 -8.63
N LEU A 3 2.44 -11.24 -8.81
CA LEU A 3 2.25 -10.30 -7.71
C LEU A 3 0.77 -9.94 -7.61
N ILE A 4 0.25 -9.96 -6.40
CA ILE A 4 -1.12 -9.50 -6.09
C ILE A 4 -1.04 -8.35 -5.11
N SER A 5 -1.83 -7.31 -5.35
CA SER A 5 -2.01 -6.20 -4.42
C SER A 5 -3.49 -6.13 -4.02
N TRP A 6 -3.76 -6.07 -2.72
CA TRP A 6 -5.11 -6.10 -2.19
C TRP A 6 -5.27 -5.24 -0.93
N ASN A 7 -6.08 -4.19 -1.02
CA ASN A 7 -6.62 -3.52 0.16
C ASN A 7 -7.70 -4.41 0.79
N VAL A 8 -7.39 -4.99 1.96
CA VAL A 8 -8.24 -5.97 2.64
C VAL A 8 -9.22 -5.34 3.62
N ASN A 9 -9.11 -4.03 3.88
CA ASN A 9 -9.98 -3.31 4.82
C ASN A 9 -10.15 -4.03 6.18
N GLY A 10 -9.05 -4.53 6.74
CA GLY A 10 -9.00 -5.24 8.02
C GLY A 10 -8.59 -6.70 7.88
N MET A 11 -7.30 -6.97 8.14
CA MET A 11 -6.68 -8.29 8.02
C MET A 11 -7.39 -9.36 8.86
N ARG A 12 -7.68 -9.06 10.13
CA ARG A 12 -8.38 -10.02 11.02
C ARG A 12 -9.77 -10.39 10.52
N ALA A 13 -10.47 -9.45 9.88
CA ALA A 13 -11.82 -9.68 9.39
C ALA A 13 -11.83 -10.59 8.16
N VAL A 14 -10.85 -10.44 7.26
CA VAL A 14 -10.72 -11.32 6.09
C VAL A 14 -10.14 -12.68 6.46
N LEU A 15 -9.23 -12.77 7.44
CA LEU A 15 -8.75 -14.05 7.98
C LEU A 15 -9.90 -14.90 8.54
N GLY A 16 -10.83 -14.29 9.29
CA GLY A 16 -12.04 -14.97 9.77
C GLY A 16 -13.03 -15.39 8.66
N LYS A 17 -12.78 -15.01 7.40
CA LYS A 17 -13.59 -15.36 6.23
C LYS A 17 -12.87 -16.30 5.26
N GLY A 18 -11.79 -16.95 5.69
CA GLY A 18 -11.05 -17.91 4.86
C GLY A 18 -10.00 -17.27 3.95
N LEU A 19 -9.36 -16.15 4.36
CA LEU A 19 -8.28 -15.55 3.58
C LEU A 19 -7.13 -16.54 3.29
N LEU A 20 -6.82 -17.45 4.22
CA LEU A 20 -5.72 -18.41 4.03
C LEU A 20 -5.99 -19.33 2.83
N ASP A 21 -7.20 -19.90 2.74
CA ASP A 21 -7.62 -20.72 1.59
C ASP A 21 -7.55 -19.91 0.28
N ILE A 22 -7.98 -18.64 0.33
CA ILE A 22 -7.93 -17.73 -0.82
C ILE A 22 -6.48 -17.45 -1.25
N ILE A 23 -5.55 -17.29 -0.31
CA ILE A 23 -4.12 -17.08 -0.60
C ILE A 23 -3.54 -18.30 -1.32
N ASP A 24 -3.88 -19.50 -0.84
CA ASP A 24 -3.42 -20.74 -1.47
C ASP A 24 -3.95 -20.88 -2.90
N ASP A 25 -5.24 -20.62 -3.11
CA ASP A 25 -5.88 -20.62 -4.44
C ASP A 25 -5.31 -19.54 -5.38
N MET A 26 -4.90 -18.39 -4.81
CA MET A 26 -4.29 -17.30 -5.56
C MET A 26 -2.90 -17.66 -6.10
N ASP A 27 -2.17 -18.59 -5.48
CA ASP A 27 -0.85 -19.06 -5.91
C ASP A 27 0.10 -17.93 -6.36
N ALA A 28 0.21 -16.87 -5.56
CA ALA A 28 1.02 -15.69 -5.87
C ALA A 28 2.44 -15.79 -5.29
N ASP A 29 3.47 -15.33 -5.99
CA ASP A 29 4.82 -15.27 -5.43
C ASP A 29 4.93 -14.21 -4.32
N ILE A 30 4.21 -13.10 -4.50
CA ILE A 30 4.18 -11.96 -3.56
C ILE A 30 2.75 -11.43 -3.44
N LEU A 31 2.28 -11.22 -2.20
CA LEU A 31 1.01 -10.58 -1.87
C LEU A 31 1.26 -9.32 -1.06
N CYS A 32 0.76 -8.20 -1.54
CA CYS A 32 0.84 -6.89 -0.90
C CYS A 32 -0.53 -6.50 -0.35
N PHE A 33 -0.63 -6.39 0.97
CA PHE A 33 -1.84 -6.01 1.67
C PHE A 33 -1.80 -4.56 2.14
N GLN A 34 -2.93 -3.86 1.98
CA GLN A 34 -3.18 -2.52 2.54
C GLN A 34 -4.40 -2.54 3.46
N GLU A 35 -4.48 -1.53 4.32
CA GLU A 35 -5.48 -1.45 5.41
C GLU A 35 -5.54 -2.72 6.26
N THR A 36 -4.39 -3.22 6.70
CA THR A 36 -4.36 -4.40 7.57
C THR A 36 -5.08 -4.14 8.89
N LYS A 37 -5.06 -2.90 9.40
CA LYS A 37 -5.71 -2.43 10.64
C LYS A 37 -5.42 -3.33 11.85
N ALA A 38 -4.27 -4.00 11.83
CA ALA A 38 -3.88 -4.99 12.81
C ALA A 38 -2.45 -4.73 13.26
N GLN A 39 -2.16 -5.05 14.52
CA GLN A 39 -0.81 -5.13 15.04
C GLN A 39 -0.29 -6.57 14.91
N PRO A 40 1.03 -6.81 14.80
CA PRO A 40 1.59 -8.14 14.61
C PRO A 40 1.18 -9.12 15.71
N GLU A 41 1.09 -8.67 16.97
CA GLU A 41 0.67 -9.50 18.10
C GLU A 41 -0.78 -10.00 18.00
N GLN A 42 -1.60 -9.42 17.12
CA GLN A 42 -2.98 -9.85 16.87
C GLN A 42 -3.10 -10.86 15.72
N LEU A 43 -1.96 -11.18 15.07
CA LEU A 43 -1.88 -12.06 13.91
C LEU A 43 -1.06 -13.33 14.19
N VAL A 44 -0.58 -13.50 15.43
CA VAL A 44 0.27 -14.64 15.85
C VAL A 44 -0.46 -15.97 15.89
N ASP A 45 -1.78 -15.95 16.02
CA ASP A 45 -2.62 -17.16 16.10
C ASP A 45 -2.94 -17.74 14.71
N PHE A 46 -2.46 -17.11 13.64
CA PHE A 46 -2.69 -17.56 12.27
C PHE A 46 -1.43 -18.19 11.69
N ASP A 47 -1.58 -19.43 11.24
CA ASP A 47 -0.55 -20.13 10.47
C ASP A 47 -0.60 -19.63 9.02
N TRP A 48 0.37 -18.80 8.66
CA TRP A 48 0.53 -18.34 7.28
C TRP A 48 0.97 -19.51 6.38
N PRO A 49 0.58 -19.51 5.10
CA PRO A 49 0.86 -20.65 4.23
C PRO A 49 2.36 -20.95 4.12
N GLU A 50 2.69 -22.24 3.99
CA GLU A 50 4.07 -22.70 3.98
C GLU A 50 4.87 -22.02 2.85
N GLY A 51 6.12 -21.65 3.17
CA GLY A 51 7.03 -21.02 2.22
C GLY A 51 6.89 -19.50 2.12
N TYR A 52 5.87 -18.86 2.71
CA TYR A 52 5.82 -17.40 2.80
C TYR A 52 6.56 -16.86 4.02
N GLU A 53 7.40 -15.85 3.80
CA GLU A 53 7.83 -14.91 4.84
C GLU A 53 6.85 -13.73 4.91
N VAL A 54 6.60 -13.24 6.13
CA VAL A 54 5.56 -12.24 6.41
C VAL A 54 6.20 -10.99 7.01
N PHE A 55 5.89 -9.83 6.44
CA PHE A 55 6.45 -8.54 6.83
C PHE A 55 5.33 -7.55 7.13
N TRP A 56 5.31 -6.98 8.33
CA TRP A 56 4.28 -6.02 8.75
C TRP A 56 4.83 -4.61 8.93
N HIS A 57 4.00 -3.62 8.59
CA HIS A 57 4.20 -2.23 8.97
C HIS A 57 2.87 -1.66 9.47
N SER A 58 2.69 -1.70 10.79
CA SER A 58 1.46 -1.29 11.45
C SER A 58 1.50 0.20 11.79
N ALA A 59 0.34 0.86 11.74
CA ALA A 59 0.23 2.23 12.21
C ALA A 59 0.38 2.30 13.74
N VAL A 60 0.89 3.43 14.24
CA VAL A 60 0.94 3.73 15.68
C VAL A 60 -0.48 3.74 16.28
N LYS A 61 -1.44 4.30 15.54
CA LYS A 61 -2.86 4.23 15.91
C LYS A 61 -3.41 2.83 15.66
N LYS A 62 -3.75 2.11 16.74
CA LYS A 62 -4.36 0.77 16.66
C LYS A 62 -5.67 0.78 15.85
N GLY A 63 -5.88 -0.25 15.04
CA GLY A 63 -7.09 -0.40 14.22
C GLY A 63 -7.16 0.55 13.01
N TYR A 64 -6.07 1.23 12.66
CA TYR A 64 -6.00 2.19 11.57
C TYR A 64 -4.89 1.84 10.59
N SER A 65 -5.14 2.05 9.29
CA SER A 65 -4.14 1.91 8.21
C SER A 65 -3.36 0.59 8.32
N GLY A 66 -2.07 0.59 8.02
CA GLY A 66 -1.17 -0.55 8.10
C GLY A 66 -1.07 -1.30 6.78
N THR A 67 0.13 -1.82 6.53
CA THR A 67 0.49 -2.59 5.34
C THR A 67 1.14 -3.91 5.76
N GLY A 68 1.05 -4.90 4.87
CA GLY A 68 1.71 -6.19 5.04
C GLY A 68 2.16 -6.76 3.70
N VAL A 69 3.24 -7.53 3.70
CA VAL A 69 3.68 -8.28 2.53
C VAL A 69 3.93 -9.73 2.92
N LEU A 70 3.39 -10.65 2.12
CA LEU A 70 3.74 -12.07 2.15
C LEU A 70 4.57 -12.35 0.91
N SER A 71 5.73 -12.98 1.07
CA SER A 71 6.61 -13.28 -0.05
C SER A 71 7.16 -14.69 0.05
N ARG A 72 7.04 -15.50 -1.02
CA ARG A 72 7.72 -16.81 -1.12
C ARG A 72 9.22 -16.66 -1.33
N GLN A 73 9.62 -15.56 -1.98
CA GLN A 73 11.02 -15.22 -2.15
C GLN A 73 11.49 -14.41 -0.94
N LYS A 74 12.62 -14.79 -0.35
CA LYS A 74 13.24 -13.99 0.70
C LYS A 74 13.82 -12.69 0.13
N PRO A 75 13.39 -11.50 0.60
CA PRO A 75 14.01 -10.25 0.20
C PRO A 75 15.44 -10.13 0.77
N LEU A 76 16.31 -9.45 0.04
CA LEU A 76 17.65 -9.06 0.49
C LEU A 76 17.59 -8.10 1.68
N LYS A 77 16.61 -7.19 1.64
CA LYS A 77 16.41 -6.16 2.64
C LYS A 77 14.93 -5.77 2.73
N VAL A 78 14.45 -5.52 3.94
CA VAL A 78 13.13 -4.95 4.18
C VAL A 78 13.28 -3.71 5.05
N TRP A 79 12.61 -2.62 4.67
CA TRP A 79 12.52 -1.42 5.48
C TRP A 79 11.19 -0.71 5.29
N ASN A 80 10.76 -0.03 6.33
CA ASN A 80 9.44 0.58 6.42
C ASN A 80 9.54 2.10 6.26
N GLY A 81 8.52 2.68 5.61
CA GLY A 81 8.37 4.12 5.52
C GLY A 81 9.16 4.79 4.38
N LEU A 82 9.16 6.11 4.46
CA LEU A 82 9.79 7.07 3.54
C LEU A 82 11.04 7.73 4.16
N ASP A 83 11.41 7.36 5.39
CA ASP A 83 12.44 8.03 6.19
C ASP A 83 12.02 9.47 6.57
N ILE A 84 10.72 9.65 6.82
CA ILE A 84 10.10 10.92 7.19
C ILE A 84 9.15 10.65 8.38
N PRO A 85 9.54 11.03 9.62
CA PRO A 85 8.81 10.67 10.84
C PRO A 85 7.33 11.05 10.83
N GLU A 86 6.95 12.14 10.17
CA GLU A 86 5.56 12.59 10.04
C GLU A 86 4.71 11.69 9.12
N HIS A 87 5.34 11.00 8.16
CA HIS A 87 4.67 10.12 7.20
C HIS A 87 4.68 8.65 7.63
N ASP A 88 5.63 8.27 8.48
CA ASP A 88 5.91 6.87 8.81
C ASP A 88 5.12 6.34 10.01
N GLN A 89 4.34 7.18 10.69
CA GLN A 89 3.49 6.76 11.82
C GLN A 89 2.23 6.00 11.39
N GLU A 90 1.83 6.08 10.12
CA GLU A 90 0.58 5.50 9.63
C GLU A 90 0.77 4.12 8.96
N GLY A 91 1.98 3.56 8.92
CA GLY A 91 2.19 2.20 8.38
C GLY A 91 1.93 2.08 6.87
N ARG A 92 2.19 3.14 6.10
CA ARG A 92 1.70 3.30 4.71
C ARG A 92 2.62 2.77 3.62
N VAL A 93 3.90 2.55 3.91
CA VAL A 93 4.89 2.16 2.90
C VAL A 93 5.76 1.05 3.44
N GLN A 94 5.92 -0.03 2.67
CA GLN A 94 6.92 -1.07 2.90
C GLN A 94 7.77 -1.21 1.65
N ASN A 95 9.07 -1.35 1.85
CA ASN A 95 10.03 -1.52 0.78
C ASN A 95 10.74 -2.87 0.97
N LEU A 96 10.73 -3.68 -0.07
CA LEU A 96 11.38 -4.99 -0.09
C LEU A 96 12.33 -5.03 -1.28
N GLU A 97 13.62 -5.15 -1.02
CA GLU A 97 14.64 -5.27 -2.05
C GLU A 97 14.86 -6.74 -2.41
N PHE A 98 14.76 -7.05 -3.69
CA PHE A 98 15.11 -8.34 -4.27
C PHE A 98 16.35 -8.17 -5.17
N ASP A 99 16.86 -9.27 -5.72
CA ASP A 99 18.05 -9.25 -6.57
C ASP A 99 17.87 -8.32 -7.78
N SER A 100 16.71 -8.38 -8.44
CA SER A 100 16.46 -7.68 -9.72
C SER A 100 15.63 -6.40 -9.60
N PHE A 101 14.94 -6.17 -8.49
CA PHE A 101 14.03 -5.03 -8.32
C PHE A 101 13.80 -4.68 -6.85
N ILE A 102 13.24 -3.50 -6.61
CA ILE A 102 12.70 -3.09 -5.31
C ILE A 102 11.18 -3.05 -5.43
N LEU A 103 10.50 -3.79 -4.56
CA LEU A 103 9.05 -3.72 -4.38
C LEU A 103 8.69 -2.64 -3.38
N VAL A 104 7.71 -1.81 -3.71
CA VAL A 104 7.12 -0.83 -2.79
C VAL A 104 5.62 -1.12 -2.64
N ASN A 105 5.23 -1.65 -1.48
CA ASN A 105 3.82 -1.78 -1.09
C ASN A 105 3.35 -0.46 -0.48
N VAL A 106 2.32 0.16 -1.05
CA VAL A 106 1.88 1.51 -0.67
C VAL A 106 0.40 1.59 -0.34
N TYR A 107 0.06 2.35 0.69
CA TYR A 107 -1.30 2.77 1.00
C TYR A 107 -1.34 4.29 1.15
N THR A 108 -1.73 4.97 0.06
CA THR A 108 -1.72 6.43 -0.02
C THR A 108 -2.80 7.04 0.87
N PRO A 109 -2.55 8.17 1.57
CA PRO A 109 -3.57 8.86 2.36
C PRO A 109 -4.81 9.23 1.54
N ASN A 110 -6.00 9.11 2.13
CA ASN A 110 -7.21 9.64 1.52
C ASN A 110 -7.37 11.13 1.89
N ALA A 111 -7.78 11.98 0.93
CA ALA A 111 -7.99 13.41 1.16
C ALA A 111 -9.18 13.73 2.08
N GLN A 112 -9.99 12.73 2.46
CA GLN A 112 -11.17 12.80 3.32
C GLN A 112 -12.31 13.67 2.77
N HIS A 113 -13.51 13.47 3.30
CA HIS A 113 -14.69 14.21 2.86
C HIS A 113 -14.45 15.73 2.88
N GLY A 114 -14.90 16.41 1.81
CA GLY A 114 -14.66 17.84 1.65
C GLY A 114 -13.20 18.22 1.39
N LEU A 115 -12.35 17.26 1.00
CA LEU A 115 -10.91 17.46 0.73
C LEU A 115 -10.13 17.98 1.96
N ALA A 116 -10.60 17.63 3.16
CA ALA A 116 -10.07 18.15 4.43
C ALA A 116 -8.59 17.85 4.69
N ARG A 117 -8.04 16.83 4.03
CA ARG A 117 -6.61 16.45 4.10
C ARG A 117 -5.88 16.60 2.76
N LEU A 118 -6.41 17.36 1.81
CA LEU A 118 -5.79 17.49 0.49
C LEU A 118 -4.35 18.02 0.58
N ASP A 119 -4.08 19.05 1.36
CA ASP A 119 -2.73 19.61 1.51
C ASP A 119 -1.73 18.56 2.03
N TYR A 120 -2.15 17.79 3.03
CA TYR A 120 -1.34 16.68 3.55
C TYR A 120 -1.14 15.59 2.50
N ARG A 121 -2.19 15.24 1.74
CA ARG A 121 -2.13 14.26 0.66
C ARG A 121 -1.13 14.69 -0.42
N LEU A 122 -1.16 15.94 -0.87
CA LEU A 122 -0.25 16.45 -1.90
C LEU A 122 1.20 16.48 -1.41
N ALA A 123 1.45 16.92 -0.18
CA ALA A 123 2.80 16.87 0.41
C ALA A 123 3.32 15.42 0.53
N TRP A 124 2.44 14.49 0.91
CA TRP A 124 2.77 13.07 0.99
C TRP A 124 3.07 12.47 -0.39
N ASP A 125 2.28 12.80 -1.42
CA ASP A 125 2.50 12.33 -2.79
C ASP A 125 3.86 12.81 -3.33
N GLU A 126 4.24 14.07 -3.06
CA GLU A 126 5.56 14.60 -3.42
C GLU A 126 6.68 13.82 -2.73
N ALA A 127 6.55 13.55 -1.43
CA ALA A 127 7.51 12.76 -0.67
C ALA A 127 7.63 11.32 -1.22
N PHE A 128 6.50 10.68 -1.53
CA PHE A 128 6.45 9.35 -2.12
C PHE A 128 7.12 9.32 -3.49
N ARG A 129 6.83 10.29 -4.36
CA ARG A 129 7.47 10.42 -5.69
C ARG A 129 8.99 10.55 -5.55
N HIS A 130 9.48 11.44 -4.68
CA HIS A 130 10.92 11.59 -4.43
C HIS A 130 11.56 10.29 -3.93
N HIS A 131 10.90 9.58 -3.03
CA HIS A 131 11.36 8.29 -2.52
C HIS A 131 11.49 7.25 -3.64
N VAL A 132 10.45 7.05 -4.45
CA VAL A 132 10.47 6.11 -5.58
C VAL A 132 11.54 6.49 -6.60
N CYS A 133 11.66 7.77 -6.98
CA CYS A 133 12.72 8.22 -7.90
C CYS A 133 14.12 7.97 -7.37
N LYS A 134 14.35 8.12 -6.05
CA LYS A 134 15.63 7.82 -5.39
C LYS A 134 15.94 6.32 -5.42
N LEU A 135 14.95 5.47 -5.16
CA LEU A 135 15.11 4.02 -5.24
C LEU A 135 15.40 3.54 -6.67
N GLN A 136 14.75 4.17 -7.66
CA GLN A 136 14.94 3.86 -9.08
C GLN A 136 16.38 4.11 -9.56
N GLN A 137 17.16 4.96 -8.88
CA GLN A 137 18.59 5.13 -9.17
C GLN A 137 19.44 3.91 -8.79
N GLN A 138 18.91 3.02 -7.93
CA GLN A 138 19.63 1.85 -7.42
C GLN A 138 19.22 0.59 -8.19
N LYS A 139 17.91 0.35 -8.30
CA LYS A 139 17.32 -0.81 -8.98
C LYS A 139 15.96 -0.44 -9.58
N PRO A 140 15.46 -1.19 -10.58
CA PRO A 140 14.08 -1.05 -11.04
C PRO A 140 13.10 -1.10 -9.86
N VAL A 141 12.13 -0.19 -9.84
CA VAL A 141 11.11 -0.14 -8.79
C VAL A 141 9.78 -0.61 -9.34
N LEU A 142 9.16 -1.54 -8.63
CA LEU A 142 7.76 -1.93 -8.81
C LEU A 142 7.00 -1.45 -7.57
N PHE A 143 6.10 -0.47 -7.73
CA PHE A 143 5.19 -0.11 -6.64
C PHE A 143 3.78 -0.61 -6.92
N CYS A 144 3.06 -0.96 -5.87
CA CYS A 144 1.68 -1.42 -5.95
C CYS A 144 0.93 -1.09 -4.67
N GLY A 145 -0.39 -0.96 -4.77
CA GLY A 145 -1.22 -0.70 -3.61
C GLY A 145 -2.48 0.09 -3.91
N ASP A 146 -3.10 0.57 -2.84
CA ASP A 146 -4.22 1.49 -2.93
C ASP A 146 -3.72 2.93 -2.91
N LEU A 147 -3.83 3.57 -4.08
CA LEU A 147 -3.33 4.91 -4.34
C LEU A 147 -4.37 6.00 -4.01
N ASN A 148 -5.58 5.62 -3.58
CA ASN A 148 -6.68 6.54 -3.27
C ASN A 148 -6.85 7.61 -4.36
N VAL A 149 -6.77 7.23 -5.64
CA VAL A 149 -6.99 8.13 -6.78
C VAL A 149 -7.45 7.32 -8.00
N ALA A 150 -8.49 7.79 -8.67
CA ALA A 150 -8.84 7.42 -10.03
C ALA A 150 -8.23 8.47 -10.98
N HIS A 151 -7.38 8.05 -11.92
CA HIS A 151 -6.52 8.97 -12.67
C HIS A 151 -7.28 9.68 -13.79
N GLN A 152 -8.04 8.92 -14.54
CA GLN A 152 -8.75 9.35 -15.73
C GLN A 152 -10.26 9.14 -15.56
N GLU A 153 -11.04 9.81 -16.39
CA GLU A 153 -12.50 9.68 -16.36
C GLU A 153 -12.99 8.25 -16.61
N ILE A 154 -12.21 7.46 -17.33
CA ILE A 154 -12.48 6.03 -17.56
C ILE A 154 -12.34 5.17 -16.30
N ASP A 155 -11.66 5.66 -15.26
CA ASP A 155 -11.39 4.92 -14.02
C ASP A 155 -12.50 5.09 -12.97
N LEU A 156 -13.49 5.95 -13.22
CA LEU A 156 -14.53 6.28 -12.25
C LEU A 156 -15.92 6.38 -12.87
N ALA A 157 -16.91 5.76 -12.23
CA ALA A 157 -18.31 5.94 -12.60
C ALA A 157 -18.79 7.37 -12.27
N ARG A 158 -19.46 8.03 -13.24
CA ARG A 158 -19.97 9.42 -13.14
C ARG A 158 -18.85 10.43 -12.81
N PRO A 159 -17.83 10.59 -13.67
CA PRO A 159 -16.65 11.41 -13.36
C PRO A 159 -17.00 12.88 -13.13
N LYS A 160 -17.97 13.43 -13.88
CA LYS A 160 -18.41 14.83 -13.75
C LYS A 160 -18.99 15.15 -12.37
N ASP A 161 -19.78 14.26 -11.81
CA ASP A 161 -20.42 14.44 -10.50
C ASP A 161 -19.40 14.26 -9.35
N ASN A 162 -18.33 13.51 -9.60
CA ASN A 162 -17.30 13.19 -8.61
C ASN A 162 -16.05 14.09 -8.70
N ALA A 163 -16.00 15.08 -9.60
CA ALA A 163 -14.82 15.90 -9.81
C ALA A 163 -14.34 16.70 -8.58
N LYS A 164 -15.16 16.81 -7.53
CA LYS A 164 -14.78 17.46 -6.26
C LYS A 164 -14.70 16.48 -5.09
N ASN A 165 -14.81 15.19 -5.36
CA ASN A 165 -14.75 14.15 -4.35
C ASN A 165 -13.30 13.68 -4.15
N PRO A 166 -12.95 13.26 -2.92
CA PRO A 166 -11.65 12.64 -2.66
C PRO A 166 -11.42 11.41 -3.53
N GLY A 167 -10.20 11.26 -4.01
CA GLY A 167 -9.80 10.26 -4.98
C GLY A 167 -10.11 10.63 -6.44
N PHE A 168 -10.67 11.81 -6.71
CA PHE A 168 -10.91 12.26 -8.09
C PHE A 168 -10.80 13.78 -8.28
N SER A 169 -10.26 14.51 -7.29
CA SER A 169 -10.05 15.95 -7.44
C SER A 169 -9.03 16.25 -8.54
N PRO A 170 -9.09 17.44 -9.19
CA PRO A 170 -8.10 17.83 -10.19
C PRO A 170 -6.67 17.80 -9.63
N GLU A 171 -6.49 18.17 -8.36
CA GLU A 171 -5.20 18.20 -7.68
C GLU A 171 -4.66 16.79 -7.43
N GLU A 172 -5.48 15.86 -6.92
CA GLU A 172 -5.06 14.46 -6.73
C GLU A 172 -4.66 13.81 -8.06
N ARG A 173 -5.43 14.06 -9.13
CA ARG A 173 -5.17 13.53 -10.48
C ARG A 173 -3.91 14.13 -11.10
N ALA A 174 -3.71 15.45 -10.93
CA ALA A 174 -2.51 16.13 -11.41
C ALA A 174 -1.26 15.66 -10.65
N SER A 175 -1.36 15.48 -9.32
CA SER A 175 -0.31 14.91 -8.48
C SER A 175 0.07 13.51 -8.96
N PHE A 176 -0.93 12.65 -9.17
CA PHE A 176 -0.69 11.29 -9.67
C PHE A 176 -0.05 11.28 -11.06
N THR A 177 -0.41 12.21 -11.95
CA THR A 177 0.24 12.35 -13.27
C THR A 177 1.74 12.67 -13.19
N GLN A 178 2.21 13.28 -12.11
CA GLN A 178 3.65 13.51 -11.92
C GLN A 178 4.39 12.26 -11.43
N LEU A 179 3.67 11.26 -10.93
CA LEU A 179 4.22 10.00 -10.43
C LEU A 179 4.37 8.95 -11.53
N VAL A 180 3.46 8.91 -12.52
CA VAL A 180 3.39 7.89 -13.59
C VAL A 180 3.72 8.40 -14.98
#